data_AF-A0A356KSR6-F1
#
_entry.id   AF-A0A356KSR6-F1
#
_cell.length_a   1.000
_cell.length_b   1.000
_cell.length_c   1.000
_cell.angle_alpha   90.00
_cell.angle_beta   90.00
_cell.angle_gamma   90.00
#
_symmetry.space_group_name_H-M   'P 1'
#
loop_
_entity.id
_entity.type
_entity.pdbx_description
1 polymer ?
#
loop_
_entity_poly.entity_id
_entity_poly.type
_entity_poly.pdbx_seq_one_letter_code
_entity_poly.pdbx_strand_id
1 'polypeptide(L)'
;MGDPPEELEAEPPPLEPAPPAAGTSDAPPAQDSAPPSRSASALALILASVVWVLAGGLPWLQCAEMPVGSHDAGWHLATGRLIYETGTVPQRDPFCSTSGDTDWVNLNYLAELGTYLVYLGGGLGGALAGTVALPFLLTLLLFTAQLRQR
;
A
#
# COMPACT_ATOMS: atom_id res chain seq x y z
N MET A 1 -10.27 -75.57 68.54
CA MET A 1 -9.07 -75.25 67.74
C MET A 1 -9.51 -74.19 66.74
N GLY A 2 -9.32 -72.91 67.13
CA GLY A 2 -9.57 -71.69 66.34
C GLY A 2 -10.90 -71.55 65.60
N ASP A 3 -11.91 -70.94 66.24
CA ASP A 3 -13.04 -70.35 65.51
C ASP A 3 -12.53 -69.18 64.63
N PRO A 4 -12.98 -69.06 63.36
CA PRO A 4 -12.65 -67.92 62.52
C PRO A 4 -13.33 -66.64 63.03
N PRO A 5 -12.70 -65.46 62.91
CA PRO A 5 -13.30 -64.22 63.37
C PRO A 5 -14.53 -63.84 62.52
N GLU A 6 -15.63 -63.50 63.18
CA GLU A 6 -16.81 -62.83 62.59
C GLU A 6 -16.35 -61.56 61.86
N GLU A 7 -16.43 -61.56 60.53
CA GLU A 7 -16.34 -60.33 59.75
C GLU A 7 -17.53 -59.43 60.12
N LEU A 8 -17.24 -58.32 60.79
CA LEU A 8 -18.18 -57.22 60.99
C LEU A 8 -18.66 -56.74 59.62
N GLU A 9 -19.90 -57.10 59.23
CA GLU A 9 -20.58 -56.49 58.09
C GLU A 9 -20.83 -55.01 58.42
N ALA A 10 -19.90 -54.16 57.98
CA ALA A 10 -20.04 -52.71 58.07
C ALA A 10 -21.15 -52.27 57.11
N GLU A 11 -22.25 -51.78 57.67
CA GLU A 11 -23.36 -51.14 56.95
C GLU A 11 -22.80 -50.01 56.05
N PRO A 12 -23.17 -49.95 54.75
CA PRO A 12 -22.69 -48.89 53.89
C PRO A 12 -23.20 -47.53 54.40
N PRO A 13 -22.38 -46.47 54.37
CA PRO A 13 -22.77 -45.17 54.87
C PRO A 13 -23.98 -44.61 54.12
N PRO A 14 -24.82 -43.77 54.76
CA PRO A 14 -25.95 -43.14 54.10
C PRO A 14 -25.50 -42.37 52.86
N LEU A 15 -26.20 -42.55 51.74
CA LEU A 15 -25.98 -41.75 50.53
C LEU A 15 -26.20 -40.27 50.87
N GLU A 16 -25.13 -39.47 50.76
CA GLU A 16 -25.23 -38.02 50.89
C GLU A 16 -26.29 -37.48 49.91
N PRO A 17 -27.11 -36.51 50.32
CA PRO A 17 -28.02 -35.84 49.40
C PRO A 17 -27.21 -35.17 48.29
N ALA A 18 -27.63 -35.40 47.04
CA ALA A 18 -27.00 -34.81 45.87
C ALA A 18 -26.89 -33.27 46.04
N PRO A 19 -25.77 -32.67 45.64
CA PRO A 19 -25.60 -31.22 45.75
C PRO A 19 -26.71 -30.50 44.96
N PRO A 20 -27.17 -29.32 45.42
CA PRO A 20 -28.13 -28.53 44.67
C PRO A 20 -27.58 -28.26 43.27
N ALA A 21 -28.45 -28.36 42.26
CA ALA A 21 -28.11 -28.08 40.87
C ALA A 21 -27.28 -26.79 40.81
N ALA A 22 -26.06 -26.92 40.27
CA ALA A 22 -25.14 -25.80 40.10
C ALA A 22 -25.92 -24.62 39.50
N GLY A 23 -25.80 -23.50 40.20
CA GLY A 23 -26.41 -22.24 39.81
C GLY A 23 -26.18 -21.96 38.34
N THR A 24 -27.18 -21.31 37.75
CA THR A 24 -27.11 -20.60 36.48
C THR A 24 -25.68 -20.22 36.12
N SER A 25 -25.18 -20.83 35.04
CA SER A 25 -23.96 -20.47 34.36
C SER A 25 -23.77 -18.95 34.42
N ASP A 26 -22.83 -18.49 35.25
CA ASP A 26 -22.15 -17.20 35.07
C ASP A 26 -21.33 -17.30 33.78
N ALA A 27 -22.04 -17.37 32.64
CA ALA A 27 -21.44 -17.01 31.38
C ALA A 27 -21.11 -15.52 31.54
N PRO A 28 -19.84 -15.08 31.40
CA PRO A 28 -19.55 -13.67 31.38
C PRO A 28 -20.46 -13.03 30.34
N PRO A 29 -21.05 -11.85 30.60
CA PRO A 29 -21.93 -11.21 29.63
C PRO A 29 -21.20 -11.18 28.31
N ALA A 30 -21.85 -11.70 27.25
CA ALA A 30 -21.31 -11.66 25.91
C ALA A 30 -20.78 -10.25 25.70
N GLN A 31 -19.45 -10.13 25.58
CA GLN A 31 -18.82 -8.85 25.38
C GLN A 31 -19.38 -8.35 24.06
N ASP A 32 -20.30 -7.39 24.19
CA ASP A 32 -20.98 -6.73 23.09
C ASP A 32 -19.88 -6.02 22.32
N SER A 33 -19.26 -6.77 21.40
CA SER A 33 -18.16 -6.33 20.56
C SER A 33 -18.84 -5.44 19.54
N ALA A 34 -19.16 -4.21 19.95
CA ALA A 34 -19.75 -3.22 19.09
C ALA A 34 -18.90 -3.21 17.81
N PRO A 35 -19.51 -3.42 16.62
CA PRO A 35 -18.75 -3.50 15.39
C PRO A 35 -17.92 -2.22 15.29
N PRO A 36 -16.64 -2.29 14.88
CA PRO A 36 -15.78 -1.12 14.81
C PRO A 36 -16.52 -0.05 14.01
N SER A 37 -16.79 1.09 14.67
CA SER A 37 -17.63 2.13 14.08
C SER A 37 -16.97 2.62 12.79
N ARG A 38 -17.70 2.51 11.67
CA ARG A 38 -17.23 2.91 10.32
C ARG A 38 -16.70 4.35 10.24
N SER A 39 -17.03 5.17 11.23
CA SER A 39 -16.64 6.58 11.41
C SER A 39 -15.13 6.77 11.66
N ALA A 40 -14.51 5.93 12.49
CA ALA A 40 -13.08 6.04 12.80
C ALA A 40 -12.20 5.77 11.56
N SER A 41 -12.67 4.89 10.67
CA SER A 41 -12.02 4.59 9.39
C SER A 41 -12.09 5.78 8.44
N ALA A 42 -13.25 6.42 8.27
CA ALA A 42 -13.38 7.52 7.30
C ALA A 42 -12.49 8.72 7.63
N LEU A 43 -12.42 9.13 8.91
CA LEU A 43 -11.59 10.26 9.33
C LEU A 43 -10.09 9.97 9.18
N ALA A 44 -9.64 8.76 9.56
CA ALA A 44 -8.24 8.36 9.39
C ALA A 44 -7.83 8.36 7.90
N LEU A 45 -8.76 8.02 7.01
CA LEU A 45 -8.53 7.99 5.57
C LEU A 45 -8.52 9.37 4.94
N ILE A 46 -9.37 10.28 5.41
CA ILE A 46 -9.33 11.71 5.05
C ILE A 46 -8.02 12.33 5.52
N LEU A 47 -7.61 12.09 6.75
CA LEU A 47 -6.34 12.60 7.28
C LEU A 47 -5.14 12.02 6.54
N ALA A 48 -5.14 10.72 6.24
CA ALA A 48 -4.08 10.08 5.46
C ALA A 48 -4.00 10.65 4.04
N SER A 49 -5.13 10.88 3.38
CA SER A 49 -5.15 11.48 2.03
C SER A 49 -4.76 12.96 2.03
N VAL A 50 -5.13 13.73 3.06
CA VAL A 50 -4.65 15.10 3.25
C VAL A 50 -3.13 15.12 3.47
N VAL A 51 -2.60 14.25 4.32
CA VAL A 51 -1.15 14.11 4.51
C VAL A 51 -0.46 13.70 3.21
N TRP A 52 -1.06 12.80 2.43
CA TRP A 52 -0.54 12.37 1.13
C TRP A 52 -0.51 13.52 0.11
N VAL A 53 -1.58 14.33 0.04
CA VAL A 53 -1.67 15.52 -0.79
C VAL A 53 -0.68 16.59 -0.38
N LEU A 54 -0.54 16.84 0.93
CA LEU A 54 0.43 17.81 1.43
C LEU A 54 1.87 17.33 1.19
N ALA A 55 2.15 16.04 1.39
CA ALA A 55 3.49 15.47 1.17
C ALA A 55 3.88 15.40 -0.31
N GLY A 56 2.93 15.14 -1.23
CA GLY A 56 3.19 15.09 -2.67
C GLY A 56 3.07 16.43 -3.39
N GLY A 57 2.19 17.32 -2.91
CA GLY A 57 1.88 18.61 -3.54
C GLY A 57 2.80 19.75 -3.14
N LEU A 58 3.31 19.80 -1.90
CA LEU A 58 4.27 20.85 -1.49
C LEU A 58 5.60 20.80 -2.26
N PRO A 59 6.23 19.62 -2.46
CA PRO A 59 7.46 19.53 -3.24
C PRO A 59 7.26 20.00 -4.70
N TRP A 60 6.06 19.79 -5.24
CA TRP A 60 5.65 20.24 -6.57
C TRP A 60 5.75 21.77 -6.74
N LEU A 61 5.25 22.51 -5.75
CA LEU A 61 5.30 23.98 -5.74
C LEU A 61 6.75 24.49 -5.68
N GLN A 62 7.65 23.74 -5.05
CA GLN A 62 9.07 24.06 -4.98
C GLN A 62 9.82 23.72 -6.29
N CYS A 63 9.44 22.63 -6.98
CA CYS A 63 10.04 22.25 -8.25
C CYS A 63 9.66 23.16 -9.41
N ALA A 64 8.51 23.84 -9.36
CA ALA A 64 8.05 24.74 -10.43
C ALA A 64 8.97 25.95 -10.65
N GLU A 65 9.72 26.37 -9.63
CA GLU A 65 10.65 27.50 -9.72
C GLU A 65 12.11 27.09 -9.86
N MET A 66 12.41 25.78 -9.78
CA MET A 66 13.78 25.31 -9.91
C MET A 66 14.19 25.26 -11.39
N PRO A 67 15.39 25.77 -11.75
CA PRO A 67 16.02 25.42 -13.01
C PRO A 67 16.01 23.90 -13.16
N VAL A 68 15.88 23.40 -14.40
CA VAL A 68 15.97 21.96 -14.68
C VAL A 68 17.29 21.44 -14.11
N GLY A 69 17.22 20.88 -12.90
CA GLY A 69 18.39 20.61 -12.07
C GLY A 69 19.04 19.27 -12.37
N SER A 70 18.33 18.40 -13.10
CA SER A 70 18.88 17.14 -13.57
C SER A 70 19.64 17.38 -14.87
N HIS A 71 20.88 16.91 -14.91
CA HIS A 71 21.76 17.05 -16.07
C HIS A 71 21.29 16.20 -17.26
N ASP A 72 20.38 15.25 -17.03
CA ASP A 72 19.85 14.29 -17.99
C ASP A 72 18.40 14.59 -18.45
N ALA A 73 17.72 15.62 -17.92
CA ALA A 73 16.35 15.95 -18.34
C ALA A 73 16.24 16.24 -19.84
N GLY A 74 17.25 16.95 -20.39
CA GLY A 74 17.33 17.20 -21.84
C GLY A 74 17.52 15.91 -22.64
N TRP A 75 18.30 14.97 -22.11
CA TRP A 75 18.51 13.66 -22.71
C TRP A 75 17.21 12.85 -22.74
N HIS A 76 16.46 12.80 -21.63
CA HIS A 76 15.15 12.12 -21.60
C HIS A 76 14.15 12.70 -22.60
N LEU A 77 14.10 14.03 -22.71
CA LEU A 77 13.19 14.69 -23.64
C LEU A 77 13.62 14.45 -25.10
N ALA A 78 14.92 14.47 -25.38
CA ALA A 78 15.47 14.19 -26.70
C ALA A 78 15.26 12.72 -27.10
N THR A 79 15.43 11.78 -26.18
CA THR A 79 15.14 10.36 -26.40
C THR A 79 13.65 10.14 -26.65
N GLY A 80 12.76 10.75 -25.85
CA GLY A 80 11.32 10.68 -26.06
C GLY A 80 10.90 11.21 -27.43
N ARG A 81 11.52 12.32 -27.87
CA ARG A 81 11.36 12.86 -29.22
C ARG A 81 11.82 11.87 -30.29
N LEU A 82 13.00 11.27 -30.14
CA LEU A 82 13.53 10.30 -31.09
C LEU A 82 12.63 9.06 -31.22
N ILE A 83 12.12 8.55 -30.12
CA ILE A 83 11.17 7.42 -30.11
C ILE A 83 9.88 7.82 -30.82
N TYR A 84 9.36 9.03 -30.55
CA TYR A 84 8.16 9.54 -31.22
C TYR A 84 8.35 9.69 -32.73
N GLU A 85 9.49 10.25 -33.17
CA GLU A 85 9.77 10.50 -34.59
C GLU A 85 10.06 9.22 -35.37
N THR A 86 10.74 8.25 -34.76
CA THR A 86 11.14 6.99 -35.44
C THR A 86 10.15 5.85 -35.24
N GLY A 87 9.29 5.91 -34.22
CA GLY A 87 8.41 4.81 -33.82
C GLY A 87 9.15 3.59 -33.25
N THR A 88 10.44 3.73 -32.93
CA THR A 88 11.30 2.62 -32.47
C THR A 88 12.09 3.01 -31.23
N VAL A 89 12.33 2.04 -30.33
CA VAL A 89 13.22 2.24 -29.18
C VAL A 89 14.67 2.06 -29.64
N PRO A 90 15.53 3.08 -29.49
CA PRO A 90 16.91 3.01 -29.93
C PRO A 90 17.66 1.90 -29.18
N GLN A 91 18.41 1.08 -29.93
CA GLN A 91 19.25 0.01 -29.36
C GLN A 91 20.62 0.54 -28.91
N ARG A 92 20.95 1.78 -29.24
CA ARG A 92 22.20 2.46 -28.90
C ARG A 92 21.91 3.89 -28.52
N ASP A 93 22.63 4.43 -27.55
CA ASP A 93 22.45 5.82 -27.12
C ASP A 93 23.12 6.77 -28.12
N PRO A 94 22.34 7.53 -28.93
CA PRO A 94 22.92 8.42 -29.93
C PRO A 94 23.51 9.69 -29.30
N PHE A 95 23.24 9.94 -28.02
CA PHE A 95 23.67 11.13 -27.30
C PHE A 95 24.95 10.89 -26.49
N CYS A 96 25.36 9.64 -26.31
CA CYS A 96 26.60 9.29 -25.60
C CYS A 96 27.73 8.95 -26.57
N SER A 97 28.69 9.86 -26.74
CA SER A 97 29.83 9.67 -27.64
C SER A 97 30.86 8.65 -27.14
N THR A 98 30.84 8.31 -25.85
CA THR A 98 31.83 7.40 -25.25
C THR A 98 31.38 5.94 -25.21
N SER A 99 30.11 5.65 -25.49
CA SER A 99 29.55 4.29 -25.44
C SER A 99 29.96 3.41 -26.62
N GLY A 100 30.44 4.01 -27.73
CA GLY A 100 30.86 3.27 -28.92
C GLY A 100 29.74 2.38 -29.47
N ASP A 101 30.03 1.09 -29.65
CA ASP A 101 29.08 0.08 -30.15
C ASP A 101 28.31 -0.65 -29.03
N THR A 102 28.38 -0.17 -27.79
CA THR A 102 27.69 -0.79 -26.65
C THR A 102 26.18 -0.68 -26.80
N ASP A 103 25.48 -1.80 -26.65
CA ASP A 103 24.02 -1.83 -26.65
C ASP A 103 23.46 -1.07 -25.44
N TRP A 104 22.41 -0.30 -25.69
CA TRP A 104 21.71 0.46 -24.67
C TRP A 104 20.30 -0.10 -24.48
N VAL A 105 20.07 -0.68 -23.30
CA VAL A 105 18.73 -1.05 -22.86
C VAL A 105 18.10 0.17 -22.20
N ASN A 106 17.29 0.89 -22.96
CA ASN A 106 16.54 2.02 -22.42
C ASN A 106 15.36 1.52 -21.56
N LEU A 107 15.52 1.50 -20.24
CA LEU A 107 14.44 1.12 -19.30
C LEU A 107 13.37 2.20 -19.15
N ASN A 108 13.65 3.44 -19.57
CA ASN A 108 12.79 4.61 -19.37
C ASN A 108 11.99 4.98 -20.64
N TYR A 109 12.11 4.21 -21.73
CA TYR A 109 11.57 4.57 -23.05
C TYR A 109 10.09 4.99 -23.03
N LEU A 110 9.25 4.32 -22.23
CA LEU A 110 7.83 4.63 -22.15
C LEU A 110 7.58 5.93 -21.38
N ALA A 111 8.34 6.16 -20.31
CA ALA A 111 8.27 7.41 -19.54
C ALA A 111 8.78 8.59 -20.36
N GLU A 112 9.84 8.40 -21.15
CA GLU A 112 10.41 9.41 -22.05
C GLU A 112 9.44 9.76 -23.17
N LEU A 113 8.85 8.76 -23.83
CA LEU A 113 7.81 8.97 -24.84
C LEU A 113 6.60 9.69 -24.23
N GLY A 114 6.10 9.25 -23.07
CA GLY A 114 5.00 9.90 -22.37
C GLY A 114 5.32 11.36 -22.01
N THR A 115 6.52 11.62 -21.51
CA THR A 115 6.98 12.98 -21.17
C THR A 115 7.05 13.86 -22.41
N TYR A 116 7.55 13.34 -23.53
CA TYR A 116 7.58 14.08 -24.79
C TYR A 116 6.16 14.36 -25.34
N LEU A 117 5.23 13.41 -25.21
CA LEU A 117 3.84 13.64 -25.62
C LEU A 117 3.16 14.74 -24.80
N VAL A 118 3.41 14.80 -23.49
CA VAL A 118 2.91 15.89 -22.64
C VAL A 118 3.61 17.21 -23.00
N TYR A 119 4.91 17.16 -23.32
CA TYR A 119 5.67 18.32 -23.79
C TYR A 119 5.07 18.93 -25.07
N LEU A 120 4.57 18.13 -26.02
CA LEU A 120 3.93 18.64 -27.23
C LEU A 120 2.73 19.56 -26.94
N GLY A 121 2.00 19.32 -25.84
CA GLY A 121 0.82 20.11 -25.47
C GLY A 121 1.11 21.25 -24.47
N GLY A 122 2.06 21.08 -23.57
CA GLY A 122 2.31 22.01 -22.46
C GLY A 122 3.74 22.54 -22.37
N GLY A 123 4.60 22.24 -23.34
CA GLY A 123 6.02 22.56 -23.30
C GLY A 123 6.72 21.97 -22.07
N LEU A 124 7.79 22.62 -21.62
CA LEU A 124 8.53 22.19 -20.43
C LEU A 124 7.68 22.19 -19.16
N GLY A 125 6.78 23.18 -19.01
CA GLY A 125 5.87 23.26 -17.86
C GLY A 125 4.92 22.06 -17.81
N GLY A 126 4.35 21.67 -18.96
CA GLY A 126 3.54 20.46 -19.07
C GLY A 126 4.32 19.19 -18.78
N ALA A 127 5.53 19.06 -19.32
CA ALA A 127 6.39 17.90 -19.08
C ALA A 127 6.71 17.71 -17.60
N LEU A 128 7.15 18.79 -16.92
CA LEU A 128 7.37 18.81 -15.47
C LEU A 128 6.09 18.51 -14.70
N ALA A 129 4.95 19.00 -15.20
CA ALA A 129 3.68 18.71 -14.56
C ALA A 129 3.32 17.22 -14.62
N GLY A 130 3.53 16.61 -15.79
CA GLY A 130 3.23 15.22 -16.05
C GLY A 130 4.06 14.26 -15.20
N THR A 131 5.37 14.53 -15.03
CA THR A 131 6.27 13.66 -14.25
C THR A 131 5.86 13.52 -12.79
N VAL A 132 5.17 14.52 -12.23
CA VAL A 132 4.75 14.48 -10.83
C VAL A 132 3.25 14.19 -10.68
N ALA A 133 2.40 14.73 -11.55
CA ALA A 133 0.95 14.48 -11.48
C ALA A 133 0.60 13.01 -11.69
N LEU A 134 1.25 12.33 -12.65
CA LEU A 134 0.94 10.94 -12.98
C LEU A 134 1.20 9.95 -11.82
N PRO A 135 2.40 9.89 -11.19
CA PRO A 135 2.63 9.00 -10.06
C PRO A 135 1.76 9.37 -8.85
N PHE A 136 1.51 10.67 -8.65
CA PHE A 136 0.63 11.15 -7.57
C PHE A 136 -0.80 10.62 -7.74
N LEU A 137 -1.39 10.76 -8.94
CA LEU A 137 -2.73 10.26 -9.26
C LEU A 137 -2.81 8.73 -9.20
N LEU A 138 -1.80 8.02 -9.70
CA LEU A 138 -1.73 6.56 -9.62
C LEU A 138 -1.76 6.07 -8.18
N THR A 139 -0.96 6.69 -7.31
CA THR A 139 -0.90 6.28 -5.91
C THR A 139 -2.19 6.64 -5.17
N LEU A 140 -2.78 7.80 -5.44
CA LEU A 140 -4.09 8.17 -4.90
C LEU A 140 -5.18 7.17 -5.34
N LEU A 141 -5.19 6.77 -6.61
CA LEU A 141 -6.11 5.77 -7.14
C LEU A 141 -5.93 4.43 -6.41
N LEU A 142 -4.70 3.94 -6.29
CA LEU A 142 -4.40 2.70 -5.57
C LEU A 142 -4.82 2.79 -4.10
N PHE A 143 -4.53 3.92 -3.45
CA PHE A 143 -4.94 4.17 -2.07
C PHE A 143 -6.46 4.08 -1.94
N THR A 144 -7.23 4.83 -2.73
CA THR A 144 -8.69 4.78 -2.69
C THR A 144 -9.26 3.41 -3.04
N ALA A 145 -8.62 2.65 -3.93
CA ALA A 145 -9.01 1.28 -4.25
C ALA A 145 -8.83 0.35 -3.03
N GLN A 146 -7.75 0.48 -2.27
CA GLN A 146 -7.52 -0.28 -1.03
C GLN A 146 -8.58 0.03 0.03
N LEU A 147 -9.06 1.28 0.09
CA LEU A 147 -10.11 1.67 1.04
C LEU A 147 -11.48 1.11 0.69
N ARG A 148 -11.72 0.82 -0.59
CA ARG A 148 -12.96 0.17 -1.05
C ARG A 148 -12.97 -1.33 -0.77
N GLN A 149 -11.80 -1.94 -0.59
CA GLN A 149 -11.65 -3.39 -0.39
C GLN A 149 -11.66 -3.80 1.09
N ARG A 150 -11.66 -2.84 2.02
CA ARG A 150 -11.77 -3.04 3.47
C ARG A 150 -13.18 -2.70 3.95
#